data_AF-A0A959NCX1-F1
#
_entry.id   AF-A0A959NCX1-F1
#
_cell.length_a   1.000
_cell.length_b   1.000
_cell.length_c   1.000
_cell.angle_alpha   90.00
_cell.angle_beta   90.00
_cell.angle_gamma   90.00
#
_symmetry.space_group_name_H-M   'P 1'
#
loop_
_entity.id
_entity.type
_entity.pdbx_description
1 polymer ?
#
loop_
_entity_poly.entity_id
_entity_poly.type
_entity_poly.pdbx_seq_one_letter_code
_entity_poly.pdbx_strand_id
1 'polypeptide(L)'
;RFEAGELGMMNNIWYGFGAGNTITEFSDQDFVQSYLSDAANGNRVVDPMLKGISRETDGGLDPRPSNGSPALSGSMEVGDDWFVKTSYVGAFGGNNWLLGWTALDQLGYTDNLTAVEETFIKQIPNSFELAQNYPNPFNPSTTITFALPKSSEVQLNVYNILGQQVAQLVNEVKNAGTYSINWDASNLASGTYIYRLQAGNNIIVNKMILMK
;
A
#
# COMPACT_ATOMS: atom_id res chain seq x y z
N ARG A 1 22.67 17.80 24.63
CA ARG A 1 21.61 18.53 23.90
C ARG A 1 20.27 18.48 24.65
N PHE A 2 19.64 17.31 24.85
CA PHE A 2 18.49 17.19 25.78
C PHE A 2 18.88 17.45 27.23
N GLU A 3 19.96 16.83 27.70
CA GLU A 3 20.49 17.00 29.07
C GLU A 3 20.92 18.44 29.40
N ALA A 4 21.33 19.21 28.38
CA ALA A 4 21.74 20.61 28.51
C ALA A 4 20.56 21.60 28.37
N GLY A 5 19.33 21.12 28.13
CA GLY A 5 18.15 21.95 27.90
C GLY A 5 18.13 22.70 26.56
N GLU A 6 19.10 22.42 25.67
CA GLU A 6 19.28 23.13 24.40
C GLU A 6 18.33 22.67 23.29
N LEU A 7 17.66 21.53 23.48
CA LEU A 7 16.70 20.97 22.54
C LEU A 7 15.52 20.41 23.31
N GLY A 8 14.36 21.06 23.16
CA GLY A 8 13.08 20.58 23.67
C GLY A 8 12.25 20.00 22.54
N MET A 9 11.80 18.76 22.70
CA MET A 9 10.82 18.15 21.80
C MET A 9 9.50 18.05 22.55
N MET A 10 8.55 18.90 22.19
CA MET A 10 7.22 18.96 22.80
C MET A 10 6.14 18.69 21.75
N ASN A 11 5.03 18.08 22.17
CA ASN A 11 3.87 17.76 21.34
C ASN A 11 4.18 16.90 20.11
N ASN A 12 5.18 16.01 20.22
CA ASN A 12 5.54 15.11 19.12
C ASN A 12 4.79 13.78 19.22
N ILE A 13 4.51 13.18 18.07
CA ILE A 13 4.14 11.77 17.97
C ILE A 13 5.40 10.95 17.73
N TRP A 14 5.63 9.96 18.58
CA TRP A 14 6.74 9.02 18.52
C TRP A 14 6.20 7.65 18.13
N TYR A 15 6.71 7.10 17.04
CA TYR A 15 6.26 5.80 16.53
C TYR A 15 7.32 5.16 15.63
N GLY A 16 7.48 3.84 15.75
CA GLY A 16 8.30 3.07 14.83
C GLY A 16 9.80 3.40 14.84
N PHE A 17 10.33 3.88 15.97
CA PHE A 17 11.77 4.07 16.14
C PHE A 17 12.44 2.75 16.54
N GLY A 18 13.05 2.06 15.58
CA GLY A 18 13.85 0.86 15.85
C GLY A 18 13.01 -0.34 16.33
N ALA A 19 13.34 -0.90 17.50
CA ALA A 19 12.88 -2.20 17.97
C ALA A 19 11.46 -2.23 18.56
N GLY A 20 10.77 -1.09 18.67
CA GLY A 20 9.41 -1.10 19.21
C GLY A 20 8.69 0.25 19.27
N ASN A 21 7.75 0.37 20.20
CA ASN A 21 6.77 1.45 20.32
C ASN A 21 6.59 1.88 21.79
N THR A 22 7.67 1.90 22.55
CA THR A 22 7.69 2.37 23.94
C THR A 22 8.85 3.32 24.16
N ILE A 23 8.71 4.23 25.13
CA ILE A 23 9.75 5.22 25.46
C ILE A 23 11.06 4.54 25.89
N THR A 24 10.95 3.41 26.60
CA THR A 24 12.08 2.58 27.01
C THR A 24 12.82 1.94 25.83
N GLU A 25 12.14 1.69 24.71
CA GLU A 25 12.76 1.18 23.48
C GLU A 25 13.40 2.29 22.63
N PHE A 26 12.98 3.54 22.83
CA PHE A 26 13.51 4.68 22.07
C PHE A 26 14.85 5.19 22.62
N SER A 27 15.13 4.96 23.91
CA SER A 27 16.40 5.38 24.52
C SER A 27 16.69 4.63 25.81
N ASP A 28 17.96 4.23 26.01
CA ASP A 28 18.45 3.63 27.26
C ASP A 28 18.80 4.68 28.34
N GLN A 29 18.62 5.96 28.07
CA GLN A 29 19.02 7.05 28.96
C GLN A 29 17.84 7.55 29.81
N ASP A 30 17.94 7.46 31.13
CA ASP A 30 16.86 7.79 32.08
C ASP A 30 16.31 9.22 31.90
N PHE A 31 17.18 10.20 31.62
CA PHE A 31 16.76 11.59 31.42
C PHE A 31 15.95 11.78 30.13
N VAL A 32 16.28 11.03 29.07
CA VAL A 32 15.53 11.07 27.80
C VAL A 32 14.17 10.43 28.01
N GLN A 33 14.13 9.27 28.66
CA GLN A 33 12.87 8.60 28.97
C GLN A 33 11.97 9.47 29.85
N SER A 34 12.53 10.09 30.89
CA SER A 34 11.81 10.99 31.78
C SER A 34 11.25 12.20 31.02
N TYR A 35 12.06 12.80 30.14
CA TYR A 35 11.62 13.94 29.35
C TYR A 35 10.52 13.59 28.34
N LEU A 36 10.65 12.46 27.63
CA LEU A 36 9.65 12.02 26.64
C LEU A 36 8.34 11.55 27.28
N SER A 37 8.39 11.06 28.52
CA SER A 37 7.22 10.58 29.26
C SER A 37 6.52 11.66 30.09
N ASP A 38 7.15 12.81 30.30
CA ASP A 38 6.56 13.94 31.02
C ASP A 38 5.32 14.47 30.29
N ALA A 39 4.17 14.39 30.96
CA ALA A 39 2.89 14.86 30.44
C ALA A 39 2.89 16.36 30.12
N ALA A 40 3.71 17.17 30.80
CA ALA A 40 3.86 18.59 30.52
C ALA A 40 4.47 18.87 29.15
N ASN A 41 5.25 17.93 28.60
CA ASN A 41 5.84 18.04 27.28
C ASN A 41 4.88 17.62 26.15
N GLY A 42 3.73 17.01 26.46
CA GLY A 42 2.69 16.67 25.49
C GLY A 42 3.09 15.64 24.42
N ASN A 43 4.22 14.94 24.60
CA ASN A 43 4.66 13.90 23.68
C ASN A 43 3.78 12.65 23.78
N ARG A 44 3.55 11.98 22.65
CA ARG A 44 2.63 10.85 22.54
C ARG A 44 3.31 9.70 21.82
N VAL A 45 3.25 8.50 22.40
CA VAL A 45 3.69 7.28 21.74
C VAL A 45 2.46 6.60 21.14
N VAL A 46 2.19 6.86 19.87
CA VAL A 46 0.97 6.40 19.19
C VAL A 46 1.22 6.26 17.69
N ASP A 47 0.56 5.30 17.05
CA ASP A 47 0.61 5.15 15.60
C ASP A 47 0.05 6.40 14.90
N PRO A 48 0.84 7.12 14.08
CA PRO A 48 0.37 8.26 13.30
C PRO A 48 -0.59 7.86 12.16
N MET A 49 -0.82 6.57 11.93
CA MET A 49 -1.75 6.04 10.93
C MET A 49 -1.42 6.52 9.51
N LEU A 50 -0.15 6.53 9.14
CA LEU A 50 0.30 6.91 7.79
C LEU A 50 -0.22 5.91 6.76
N LYS A 51 -0.63 6.41 5.58
CA LYS A 51 -1.20 5.59 4.51
C LYS A 51 -0.18 4.65 3.85
N GLY A 52 1.09 5.04 3.81
CA GLY A 52 2.16 4.23 3.25
C GLY A 52 3.56 4.81 3.53
N ILE A 53 4.50 3.94 3.88
CA ILE A 53 5.89 4.31 4.18
C ILE A 53 6.90 3.53 3.32
N SER A 54 6.45 2.95 2.20
CA SER A 54 7.33 2.16 1.33
C SER A 54 8.53 2.98 0.87
N ARG A 55 9.69 2.31 0.79
CA ARG A 55 10.93 2.88 0.25
C ARG A 55 11.30 2.27 -1.11
N GLU A 56 10.45 1.39 -1.63
CA GLU A 56 10.62 0.73 -2.92
C GLU A 56 9.80 1.44 -4.01
N THR A 57 10.13 1.19 -5.28
CA THR A 57 9.39 1.75 -6.43
C THR A 57 8.12 0.95 -6.72
N ASP A 58 7.25 0.79 -5.71
CA ASP A 58 6.03 -0.01 -5.75
C ASP A 58 4.74 0.80 -5.63
N GLY A 59 4.84 2.13 -5.48
CA GLY A 59 3.70 3.02 -5.25
C GLY A 59 3.15 2.97 -3.81
N GLY A 60 3.82 2.27 -2.88
CA GLY A 60 3.41 2.16 -1.47
C GLY A 60 3.87 3.31 -0.58
N LEU A 61 4.43 4.38 -1.16
CA LEU A 61 4.83 5.59 -0.42
C LEU A 61 3.68 6.61 -0.45
N ASP A 62 2.95 6.71 0.67
CA ASP A 62 1.97 7.76 0.92
C ASP A 62 2.11 8.26 2.37
N PRO A 63 2.99 9.25 2.61
CA PRO A 63 3.32 9.69 3.95
C PRO A 63 2.21 10.54 4.59
N ARG A 64 1.00 10.61 4.01
CA ARG A 64 -0.13 11.36 4.56
C ARG A 64 -0.82 10.52 5.65
N PRO A 65 -1.27 11.14 6.75
CA PRO A 65 -2.09 10.45 7.75
C PRO A 65 -3.47 10.03 7.21
N SER A 66 -3.99 8.92 7.71
CA SER A 66 -5.36 8.45 7.45
C SER A 66 -6.39 9.27 8.22
N ASN A 67 -7.66 9.21 7.80
CA ASN A 67 -8.75 9.85 8.54
C ASN A 67 -8.82 9.32 9.98
N GLY A 68 -9.01 10.21 10.95
CA GLY A 68 -8.97 9.86 12.38
C GLY A 68 -7.56 9.66 12.96
N SER A 69 -6.51 9.92 12.18
CA SER A 69 -5.14 9.87 12.69
C SER A 69 -4.94 10.82 13.88
N PRO A 70 -4.19 10.39 14.92
CA PRO A 70 -3.81 11.26 16.02
C PRO A 70 -2.94 12.45 15.59
N ALA A 71 -2.32 12.41 14.41
CA ALA A 71 -1.56 13.52 13.84
C ALA A 71 -2.45 14.66 13.29
N LEU A 72 -3.73 14.37 13.02
CA LEU A 72 -4.70 15.37 12.54
C LEU A 72 -5.34 16.18 13.69
N SER A 73 -4.89 15.99 14.93
CA SER A 73 -5.45 16.64 16.12
C SER A 73 -4.37 16.89 17.16
N GLY A 74 -4.59 17.86 18.06
CA GLY A 74 -3.66 18.14 19.15
C GLY A 74 -2.51 19.09 18.80
N SER A 75 -2.71 19.98 17.81
CA SER A 75 -1.80 21.10 17.61
C SER A 75 -1.82 22.03 18.83
N MET A 76 -0.65 22.56 19.17
CA MET A 76 -0.52 23.58 20.20
C MET A 76 -0.77 24.94 19.56
N GLU A 77 -1.76 25.67 20.08
CA GLU A 77 -1.93 27.08 19.77
C GLU A 77 -0.73 27.84 20.32
N VAL A 78 0.17 28.28 19.43
CA VAL A 78 1.20 29.24 19.79
C VAL A 78 0.52 30.62 19.82
N GLY A 79 0.49 31.26 20.99
CA GLY A 79 -0.09 32.59 21.19
C GLY A 79 0.76 33.71 20.57
N ASP A 80 1.17 33.53 19.33
CA ASP A 80 2.04 34.43 18.58
C ASP A 80 1.45 34.62 17.18
N ASP A 81 1.12 35.87 16.87
CA ASP A 81 0.46 36.27 15.63
C ASP A 81 1.37 36.16 14.40
N TRP A 82 2.66 35.90 14.59
CA TRP A 82 3.60 35.62 13.50
C TRP A 82 3.36 34.23 12.86
N PHE A 83 2.78 33.28 13.60
CA PHE A 83 2.56 31.93 13.13
C PHE A 83 1.14 31.73 12.58
N VAL A 84 1.02 30.97 11.49
CA VAL A 84 -0.28 30.53 10.98
C VAL A 84 -0.82 29.43 11.88
N LYS A 85 -1.97 29.69 12.50
CA LYS A 85 -2.68 28.72 13.33
C LYS A 85 -3.26 27.60 12.48
N THR A 86 -3.01 26.35 12.88
CA THR A 86 -3.52 25.16 12.21
C THR A 86 -4.08 24.17 13.23
N SER A 87 -5.07 23.38 12.85
CA SER A 87 -5.70 22.36 13.71
C SER A 87 -5.01 20.99 13.66
N TYR A 88 -3.89 20.87 12.94
CA TYR A 88 -3.19 19.61 12.68
C TYR A 88 -1.71 19.70 13.13
N VAL A 89 -1.12 18.57 13.50
CA VAL A 89 0.29 18.48 13.91
C VAL A 89 1.14 18.09 12.71
N GLY A 90 2.23 18.82 12.47
CA GLY A 90 3.11 18.61 11.33
C GLY A 90 2.62 19.32 10.07
N ALA A 91 3.07 18.87 8.91
CA ALA A 91 2.90 19.62 7.67
C ALA A 91 1.68 19.17 6.83
N PHE A 92 0.76 18.40 7.40
CA PHE A 92 -0.31 17.69 6.66
C PHE A 92 -1.59 18.51 6.42
N GLY A 93 -1.44 19.77 6.03
CA GLY A 93 -2.56 20.67 5.74
C GLY A 93 -3.25 20.42 4.41
N GLY A 94 -4.30 21.22 4.13
CA GLY A 94 -4.99 21.22 2.83
C GLY A 94 -4.16 21.74 1.66
N ASN A 95 -3.04 22.40 1.94
CA ASN A 95 -2.05 22.81 0.94
C ASN A 95 -0.84 21.89 0.97
N ASN A 96 -0.26 21.59 -0.20
CA ASN A 96 0.97 20.82 -0.29
C ASN A 96 2.15 21.62 0.27
N TRP A 97 2.51 21.33 1.51
CA TRP A 97 3.62 21.93 2.24
C TRP A 97 5.01 21.62 1.64
N LEU A 98 5.12 20.65 0.74
CA LEU A 98 6.38 20.31 0.09
C LEU A 98 6.82 21.39 -0.91
N LEU A 99 5.86 22.19 -1.40
CA LEU A 99 6.07 23.23 -2.41
C LEU A 99 7.01 24.34 -1.90
N GLY A 100 8.07 24.62 -2.66
CA GLY A 100 9.02 25.71 -2.48
C GLY A 100 10.15 25.51 -1.46
N TRP A 101 10.10 24.47 -0.63
CA TRP A 101 10.97 24.36 0.56
C TRP A 101 11.69 23.00 0.68
N THR A 102 11.38 22.02 -0.17
CA THR A 102 11.95 20.68 -0.09
C THR A 102 12.83 20.35 -1.30
N ALA A 103 13.79 19.45 -1.12
CA ALA A 103 14.59 18.92 -2.23
C ALA A 103 13.71 18.21 -3.26
N LEU A 104 12.57 17.63 -2.85
CA LEU A 104 11.62 17.00 -3.75
C LEU A 104 10.99 18.02 -4.71
N ASP A 105 10.71 19.22 -4.22
CA ASP A 105 10.20 20.33 -5.02
C ASP A 105 11.26 20.91 -5.96
N GLN A 106 12.47 21.13 -5.46
CA GLN A 106 13.59 21.57 -6.30
C GLN A 106 13.93 20.58 -7.42
N LEU A 107 13.65 19.29 -7.21
CA LEU A 107 13.84 18.23 -8.20
C LEU A 107 12.61 18.00 -9.09
N GLY A 108 11.57 18.83 -8.97
CA GLY A 108 10.40 18.81 -9.85
C GLY A 108 9.39 17.68 -9.59
N TYR A 109 9.47 17.01 -8.44
CA TYR A 109 8.52 15.94 -8.07
C TYR A 109 7.16 16.47 -7.58
N THR A 110 7.02 17.78 -7.42
CA THR A 110 5.82 18.44 -6.86
C THR A 110 5.03 19.26 -7.90
N ASP A 111 5.65 19.65 -9.02
CA ASP A 111 5.09 20.56 -10.04
C ASP A 111 3.97 19.94 -10.90
N ASN A 112 3.74 18.63 -10.80
CA ASN A 112 2.67 17.91 -11.51
C ASN A 112 1.67 17.23 -10.58
N LEU A 113 1.41 17.82 -9.42
CA LEU A 113 0.27 17.41 -8.60
C LEU A 113 -1.01 18.11 -9.09
N THR A 114 -1.43 17.82 -10.32
CA THR A 114 -2.89 17.78 -10.54
C THR A 114 -3.38 16.69 -9.63
N ALA A 115 -4.16 17.05 -8.61
CA ALA A 115 -4.91 16.06 -7.85
C ALA A 115 -5.89 15.40 -8.81
N VAL A 116 -5.45 14.34 -9.48
CA VAL A 116 -6.34 13.20 -9.64
C VAL A 116 -6.48 12.72 -8.21
N GLU A 117 -7.66 12.86 -7.61
CA GLU A 117 -8.08 11.82 -6.69
C GLU A 117 -8.06 10.54 -7.50
N GLU A 118 -6.89 9.91 -7.63
CA GLU A 118 -6.86 8.48 -7.57
C GLU A 118 -7.26 8.20 -6.13
N THR A 119 -8.57 8.28 -5.86
CA THR A 119 -9.18 7.16 -5.20
C THR A 119 -8.61 5.94 -5.92
N PHE A 120 -7.57 5.34 -5.36
CA PHE A 120 -7.51 3.90 -5.27
C PHE A 120 -8.77 3.50 -4.50
N ILE A 121 -9.95 3.66 -5.13
CA ILE A 121 -10.90 2.59 -5.11
C ILE A 121 -10.04 1.50 -5.70
N LYS A 122 -9.45 0.66 -4.83
CA LYS A 122 -9.17 -0.70 -5.23
C LYS A 122 -10.49 -1.13 -5.80
N GLN A 123 -10.64 -1.08 -7.13
CA GLN A 123 -11.92 -1.16 -7.79
C GLN A 123 -12.34 -2.59 -7.54
N ILE A 124 -13.01 -2.82 -6.42
CA ILE A 124 -13.43 -4.13 -6.00
C ILE A 124 -14.38 -4.52 -7.11
N PRO A 125 -14.04 -5.54 -7.90
CA PRO A 125 -14.90 -5.95 -8.99
C PRO A 125 -16.28 -6.23 -8.45
N ASN A 126 -17.33 -5.75 -9.11
CA ASN A 126 -18.70 -6.03 -8.67
C ASN A 126 -19.07 -7.51 -8.91
N SER A 127 -18.30 -8.20 -9.75
CA SER A 127 -18.55 -9.54 -10.28
C SER A 127 -17.30 -10.41 -10.22
N PHE A 128 -17.52 -11.71 -10.12
CA PHE A 128 -16.49 -12.72 -10.33
C PHE A 128 -16.32 -12.96 -11.83
N GLU A 129 -15.13 -12.70 -12.36
CA GLU A 129 -14.88 -12.74 -13.80
C GLU A 129 -13.55 -13.41 -14.13
N LEU A 130 -13.49 -14.05 -15.30
CA LEU A 130 -12.28 -14.59 -15.90
C LEU A 130 -12.20 -14.06 -17.33
N ALA A 131 -11.22 -13.19 -17.59
CA ALA A 131 -11.02 -12.63 -18.92
C ALA A 131 -10.48 -13.69 -19.89
N GLN A 132 -10.67 -13.44 -21.18
CA GLN A 132 -9.93 -14.16 -22.19
C GLN A 132 -8.44 -13.82 -22.06
N ASN A 133 -7.59 -14.84 -22.08
CA ASN A 133 -6.15 -14.64 -21.99
C ASN A 133 -5.66 -13.79 -23.18
N TYR A 134 -4.67 -12.93 -22.95
CA TYR A 134 -4.09 -12.08 -23.99
C TYR A 134 -2.55 -12.17 -23.96
N PRO A 135 -1.90 -12.38 -25.12
CA PRO A 135 -2.50 -12.66 -26.43
C PRO A 135 -3.19 -14.03 -26.48
N ASN A 136 -4.09 -14.23 -27.45
CA ASN A 136 -4.67 -15.53 -27.80
C ASN A 136 -5.07 -15.54 -29.29
N PRO A 137 -4.43 -16.35 -30.17
CA PRO A 137 -3.37 -17.32 -29.87
C PRO A 137 -2.10 -16.70 -29.26
N PHE A 138 -1.33 -17.47 -28.49
CA PHE A 138 -0.13 -16.99 -27.79
C PHE A 138 1.12 -17.83 -28.09
N ASN A 139 2.31 -17.24 -27.89
CA ASN A 139 3.61 -17.87 -28.11
C ASN A 139 4.74 -17.29 -27.22
N PRO A 140 5.40 -18.11 -26.38
CA PRO A 140 4.81 -19.18 -25.58
C PRO A 140 4.10 -18.63 -24.33
N SER A 141 4.07 -17.30 -24.15
CA SER A 141 3.56 -16.65 -22.95
C SER A 141 2.24 -15.91 -23.19
N THR A 142 1.37 -15.92 -22.18
CA THR A 142 0.10 -15.19 -22.18
C THR A 142 -0.21 -14.67 -20.78
N THR A 143 -1.04 -13.64 -20.69
CA THR A 143 -1.55 -13.11 -19.42
C THR A 143 -3.00 -13.55 -19.24
N ILE A 144 -3.29 -14.15 -18.09
CA ILE A 144 -4.64 -14.50 -17.66
C ILE A 144 -5.06 -13.53 -16.56
N THR A 145 -6.12 -12.77 -16.82
CA THR A 145 -6.67 -11.80 -15.88
C THR A 145 -8.00 -12.29 -15.31
N PHE A 146 -8.20 -12.15 -14.01
CA PHE A 146 -9.44 -12.47 -13.34
C PHE A 146 -9.77 -11.50 -12.21
N ALA A 147 -11.05 -11.44 -11.84
CA ALA A 147 -11.60 -10.47 -10.92
C ALA A 147 -12.36 -11.19 -9.79
N LEU A 148 -12.10 -10.78 -8.54
CA LEU A 148 -12.72 -11.34 -7.33
C LEU A 148 -13.51 -10.25 -6.59
N PRO A 149 -14.83 -10.40 -6.42
CA PRO A 149 -15.64 -9.41 -5.70
C PRO A 149 -15.49 -9.50 -4.17
N LYS A 150 -14.99 -10.63 -3.66
CA LYS A 150 -14.78 -10.88 -2.24
C LYS A 150 -13.57 -11.80 -2.03
N SER A 151 -13.04 -11.82 -0.81
CA SER A 151 -11.98 -12.76 -0.44
C SER A 151 -12.45 -14.20 -0.58
N SER A 152 -11.65 -15.07 -1.20
CA SER A 152 -11.98 -16.48 -1.48
C SER A 152 -10.73 -17.31 -1.69
N GLU A 153 -10.83 -18.62 -1.44
CA GLU A 153 -9.82 -19.58 -1.90
C GLU A 153 -9.92 -19.72 -3.43
N VAL A 154 -8.82 -19.40 -4.12
CA VAL A 154 -8.76 -19.34 -5.58
C VAL A 154 -7.89 -20.46 -6.12
N GLN A 155 -8.42 -21.18 -7.10
CA GLN A 155 -7.68 -22.17 -7.87
C GLN A 155 -7.78 -21.84 -9.37
N LEU A 156 -6.63 -21.61 -10.00
CA LEU A 156 -6.53 -21.44 -11.46
C LEU A 156 -5.70 -22.59 -12.03
N ASN A 157 -6.38 -23.52 -12.70
CA ASN A 157 -5.77 -24.73 -13.25
C ASN A 157 -5.90 -24.76 -14.78
N VAL A 158 -4.89 -25.30 -15.46
CA VAL A 158 -4.87 -25.47 -16.91
C VAL A 158 -4.92 -26.95 -17.26
N TYR A 159 -5.71 -27.30 -18.26
CA TYR A 159 -5.98 -28.65 -18.74
C TYR A 159 -5.73 -28.74 -20.25
N ASN A 160 -5.30 -29.92 -20.71
CA ASN A 160 -5.31 -30.25 -22.13
C ASN A 160 -6.70 -30.74 -22.59
N ILE A 161 -6.88 -30.97 -23.89
CA ILE A 161 -8.15 -31.47 -24.45
C ILE A 161 -8.59 -32.85 -23.94
N LEU A 162 -7.67 -33.62 -23.35
CA LEU A 162 -7.95 -34.92 -22.74
C LEU A 162 -8.40 -34.78 -21.27
N GLY A 163 -8.50 -33.56 -20.74
CA GLY A 163 -8.87 -33.28 -19.36
C GLY A 163 -7.74 -33.48 -18.36
N GLN A 164 -6.50 -33.71 -18.81
CA GLN A 164 -5.35 -33.83 -17.90
C GLN A 164 -4.90 -32.44 -17.47
N GLN A 165 -4.70 -32.25 -16.16
CA GLN A 165 -4.14 -31.01 -15.62
C GLN A 165 -2.66 -30.90 -16.01
N VAL A 166 -2.31 -29.83 -16.72
CA VAL A 166 -0.94 -29.57 -17.18
C VAL A 166 -0.26 -28.47 -16.39
N ALA A 167 -1.01 -27.62 -15.68
CA ALA A 167 -0.46 -26.61 -14.78
C ALA A 167 -1.46 -26.20 -13.68
N GLN A 168 -0.95 -25.78 -12.53
CA GLN A 168 -1.67 -25.06 -11.48
C GLN A 168 -1.00 -23.70 -11.31
N LEU A 169 -1.69 -22.64 -11.70
CA LEU A 169 -1.16 -21.27 -11.73
C LEU A 169 -1.42 -20.50 -10.44
N VAL A 170 -2.53 -20.82 -9.77
CA VAL A 170 -2.92 -20.22 -8.48
C VAL A 170 -3.57 -21.31 -7.63
N ASN A 171 -3.22 -21.35 -6.34
CA ASN A 171 -3.85 -22.21 -5.33
C ASN A 171 -3.67 -21.60 -3.93
N GLU A 172 -4.37 -20.49 -3.67
CA GLU A 172 -4.24 -19.75 -2.41
C GLU A 172 -5.48 -18.90 -2.12
N VAL A 173 -5.58 -18.40 -0.89
CA VAL A 173 -6.60 -17.41 -0.52
C VAL A 173 -6.21 -16.05 -1.06
N LYS A 174 -7.07 -15.45 -1.89
CA LYS A 174 -6.89 -14.09 -2.41
C LYS A 174 -8.01 -13.19 -1.92
N ASN A 175 -7.64 -11.95 -1.58
CA ASN A 175 -8.58 -10.90 -1.20
C ASN A 175 -9.38 -10.40 -2.42
N ALA A 176 -10.41 -9.57 -2.18
CA ALA A 176 -11.12 -8.92 -3.26
C ALA A 176 -10.19 -8.03 -4.11
N GLY A 177 -10.31 -8.10 -5.43
CA GLY A 177 -9.46 -7.38 -6.38
C GLY A 177 -9.33 -8.06 -7.74
N THR A 178 -8.61 -7.41 -8.65
CA THR A 178 -8.27 -7.93 -9.98
C THR A 178 -6.83 -8.42 -9.97
N TYR A 179 -6.59 -9.57 -10.60
CA TYR A 179 -5.30 -10.26 -10.63
C TYR A 179 -4.93 -10.60 -12.07
N SER A 180 -3.65 -10.42 -12.41
CA SER A 180 -3.09 -10.80 -13.71
C SER A 180 -1.93 -11.76 -13.49
N ILE A 181 -2.02 -12.94 -14.09
CA ILE A 181 -1.02 -13.99 -13.99
C ILE A 181 -0.38 -14.18 -15.36
N ASN A 182 0.94 -14.01 -15.44
CA ASN A 182 1.71 -14.39 -16.61
C ASN A 182 1.99 -15.88 -16.58
N TRP A 183 1.66 -16.56 -17.66
CA TRP A 183 1.91 -17.99 -17.83
C TRP A 183 2.78 -18.23 -19.05
N ASP A 184 3.93 -18.87 -18.83
CA ASP A 184 4.81 -19.38 -19.87
C ASP A 184 4.53 -20.88 -20.10
N ALA A 185 4.12 -21.22 -21.33
CA ALA A 185 3.85 -22.58 -21.77
C ALA A 185 4.96 -23.14 -22.68
N SER A 186 6.21 -22.66 -22.54
CA SER A 186 7.39 -23.07 -23.30
C SER A 186 7.63 -24.60 -23.31
N ASN A 187 7.19 -25.31 -22.28
CA ASN A 187 7.32 -26.77 -22.17
C ASN A 187 6.13 -27.58 -22.73
N LEU A 188 5.10 -26.92 -23.28
CA LEU A 188 3.89 -27.57 -23.81
C LEU A 188 3.84 -27.58 -25.35
N ALA A 189 3.15 -28.56 -25.95
CA ALA A 189 2.97 -28.63 -27.40
C ALA A 189 1.95 -27.59 -27.92
N SER A 190 2.08 -27.14 -29.17
CA SER A 190 1.05 -26.30 -29.81
C SER A 190 -0.30 -27.01 -29.80
N GLY A 191 -1.37 -26.29 -29.46
CA GLY A 191 -2.69 -26.89 -29.31
C GLY A 191 -3.69 -26.04 -28.54
N THR A 192 -4.88 -26.60 -28.33
CA THR A 192 -5.93 -25.98 -27.50
C THR A 192 -5.80 -26.43 -26.06
N TYR A 193 -5.91 -25.47 -25.14
CA TYR A 193 -5.91 -25.68 -23.71
C TYR A 193 -7.16 -25.05 -23.09
N ILE A 194 -7.59 -25.61 -21.96
CA ILE A 194 -8.73 -25.13 -21.19
C ILE A 194 -8.20 -24.66 -19.84
N TYR A 195 -8.58 -23.48 -19.37
CA TYR A 195 -8.24 -23.02 -18.04
C TYR A 195 -9.51 -22.78 -17.22
N ARG A 196 -9.48 -23.24 -15.97
CA ARG A 196 -10.59 -23.17 -15.02
C ARG A 196 -10.16 -22.31 -13.83
N LEU A 197 -10.93 -21.25 -13.58
CA LEU A 197 -10.86 -20.48 -12.35
C LEU A 197 -11.98 -20.93 -11.42
N GLN A 198 -11.63 -21.27 -10.19
CA GLN A 198 -12.57 -21.58 -9.12
C GLN A 198 -12.32 -20.64 -7.94
N ALA A 199 -13.39 -20.02 -7.42
CA ALA A 199 -13.36 -19.20 -6.21
C ALA A 199 -14.57 -19.57 -5.32
N GLY A 200 -14.32 -20.35 -4.27
CA GLY A 200 -15.37 -20.98 -3.48
C GLY A 200 -16.28 -21.87 -4.36
N ASN A 201 -17.56 -21.51 -4.45
CA ASN A 201 -18.56 -22.25 -5.25
C ASN A 201 -18.66 -21.77 -6.71
N ASN A 202 -18.02 -20.66 -7.07
CA ASN A 202 -18.09 -20.12 -8.43
C ASN A 202 -16.97 -20.72 -9.28
N ILE A 203 -17.32 -21.14 -10.50
CA ILE A 203 -16.39 -21.71 -11.47
C ILE A 203 -16.61 -21.03 -12.83
N ILE A 204 -15.55 -20.51 -13.43
CA ILE A 204 -15.54 -20.04 -14.82
C ILE A 204 -14.45 -20.77 -15.59
N VAL A 205 -14.74 -21.13 -16.85
CA VAL A 205 -13.86 -21.89 -17.73
C VAL A 205 -13.74 -21.16 -19.05
N ASN A 206 -12.51 -20.98 -19.52
CA ASN A 206 -12.20 -20.42 -20.84
C ASN A 206 -11.20 -21.31 -21.59
N LYS A 207 -11.06 -21.06 -22.90
CA LYS A 207 -10.14 -21.80 -23.77
C LYS A 207 -9.08 -20.87 -24.37
N MET A 208 -7.90 -21.42 -24.58
CA MET A 208 -6.75 -20.71 -25.17
C MET A 208 -6.01 -21.58 -26.18
N ILE A 209 -5.36 -20.93 -27.14
CA ILE A 209 -4.65 -21.61 -28.23
C ILE A 209 -3.17 -21.24 -28.15
N LEU A 210 -2.31 -22.23 -27.90
CA LEU A 210 -0.86 -22.10 -27.96
C LEU A 210 -0.40 -22.36 -29.39
N MET A 211 0.36 -21.43 -29.96
CA MET A 211 0.91 -21.53 -31.32
C MET A 211 2.40 -21.21 -31.30
N LYS A 212 3.24 -22.24 -31.36
CA LYS A 212 4.70 -22.13 -31.51
C LYS A 212 5.13 -22.31 -32.96
#